data_AF-A0A712HK65-F1
#
_entry.id   AF-A0A712HK65-F1
#
_cell.length_a   1.000
_cell.length_b   1.000
_cell.length_c   1.000
_cell.angle_alpha   90.00
_cell.angle_beta   90.00
_cell.angle_gamma   90.00
#
_symmetry.space_group_name_H-M   'P 1'
#
loop_
_entity.id
_entity.type
_entity.pdbx_description
1 polymer ?
#
loop_
_entity_poly.entity_id
_entity_poly.type
_entity_poly.pdbx_seq_one_letter_code
_entity_poly.pdbx_strand_id
1 'polypeptide(L)' 'KLSTRHRLAYVEVVSKLPTDSAEYPVLEYYYRCRLIQDYISGMTDLYAWDEYRRLMAVEQ' A
#
# COMPACT_ATOMS: atom_id res chain seq x y z
N LYS A 1 5.03 3.59 -8.41
CA LYS A 1 5.86 3.36 -7.18
C LYS A 1 5.00 3.77 -5.98
N LEU A 2 4.86 2.96 -4.92
CA LEU A 2 4.00 3.33 -3.77
C LEU A 2 4.52 4.58 -3.03
N SER A 3 3.61 5.49 -2.65
CA SER A 3 3.95 6.72 -1.92
C SER A 3 4.73 6.43 -0.63
N THR A 4 5.74 7.24 -0.35
CA THR A 4 6.60 7.12 0.85
C THR A 4 5.79 7.20 2.14
N ARG A 5 4.74 8.01 2.19
CA ARG A 5 3.89 8.16 3.38
C ARG A 5 3.20 6.85 3.77
N HIS A 6 2.55 6.18 2.83
CA HIS A 6 1.85 4.93 3.13
C HIS A 6 2.83 3.80 3.47
N ARG A 7 4.00 3.76 2.81
CA ARG A 7 5.07 2.81 3.16
C ARG A 7 5.59 3.02 4.58
N LEU A 8 5.79 4.27 5.00
CA LEU A 8 6.21 4.57 6.37
C LEU A 8 5.16 4.13 7.40
N ALA A 9 3.88 4.40 7.14
CA ALA A 9 2.80 3.96 8.02
C ALA A 9 2.74 2.42 8.15
N TYR A 10 2.90 1.71 7.03
CA TYR A 10 2.98 0.25 7.02
C TYR A 10 4.16 -0.28 7.85
N VAL A 11 5.38 0.24 7.61
CA VAL A 11 6.59 -0.17 8.35
C VAL A 11 6.43 0.12 9.84
N GLU A 12 5.92 1.30 10.19
CA GLU A 12 5.69 1.69 11.57
C GLU A 12 4.77 0.70 12.29
N VAL A 13 3.63 0.35 11.70
CA VAL A 13 2.66 -0.55 12.33
C VAL A 13 3.20 -1.99 12.42
N VAL A 14 3.79 -2.51 11.34
CA VAL A 14 4.35 -3.88 11.34
C VAL A 14 5.52 -4.02 12.32
N SER A 15 6.34 -2.98 12.50
CA SER A 15 7.45 -2.99 13.47
C SER A 15 6.99 -3.10 14.93
N LYS A 16 5.73 -2.76 15.22
CA LYS A 16 5.12 -2.83 16.56
C LYS A 16 4.40 -4.16 16.80
N LEU A 17 4.29 -5.04 15.82
CA LEU A 17 3.63 -6.33 15.97
C LEU A 17 4.54 -7.35 16.69
N PRO A 18 3.99 -8.18 17.60
CA PRO A 18 4.72 -9.29 18.20
C PRO A 18 5.02 -10.35 17.13
N THR A 19 6.27 -10.45 16.72
CA THR A 19 6.72 -11.35 15.63
C THR A 19 6.68 -12.83 16.00
N ASP A 20 6.65 -13.14 17.29
CA ASP A 20 6.51 -14.47 17.88
C ASP A 20 5.05 -14.94 18.00
N SER A 21 4.09 -14.03 17.79
CA SER A 21 2.66 -14.37 17.82
C SER A 21 2.25 -15.17 16.58
N ALA A 22 1.42 -16.19 16.79
CA ALA A 22 0.77 -16.93 15.72
C ALA A 22 -0.12 -16.04 14.82
N GLU A 23 -0.55 -14.87 15.32
CA GLU A 23 -1.36 -13.89 14.58
C GLU A 23 -0.53 -12.99 13.66
N TYR A 24 0.80 -12.93 13.87
CA TYR A 24 1.69 -12.08 13.09
C TYR A 24 1.49 -12.18 11.56
N PRO A 25 1.49 -13.38 10.93
CA PRO A 25 1.31 -13.47 9.47
C PRO A 25 -0.05 -12.94 9.00
N VAL A 26 -1.10 -13.06 9.81
CA VAL A 26 -2.44 -12.57 9.45
C VAL A 26 -2.48 -11.04 9.54
N LEU A 27 -1.95 -10.47 10.62
CA LEU A 27 -1.91 -9.03 10.83
C LEU A 27 -0.98 -8.33 9.83
N GLU A 28 0.17 -8.91 9.54
CA GLU A 28 1.08 -8.38 8.53
C GLU A 28 0.41 -8.36 7.14
N TYR A 29 -0.28 -9.43 6.77
CA TYR A 29 -1.03 -9.49 5.51
C TYR A 29 -2.17 -8.45 5.46
N TYR A 30 -2.89 -8.28 6.58
CA TYR A 30 -3.90 -7.24 6.72
C TYR A 30 -3.33 -5.84 6.45
N TYR A 31 -2.23 -5.48 7.12
CA TYR A 31 -1.60 -4.16 6.94
C TYR A 31 -0.99 -3.99 5.54
N ARG A 32 -0.55 -5.06 4.90
CA ARG A 32 -0.08 -5.03 3.51
C ARG A 32 -1.22 -4.75 2.52
N CYS A 33 -2.38 -5.35 2.73
CA CYS A 33 -3.58 -5.01 1.96
C CYS A 33 -4.01 -3.55 2.22
N ARG A 34 -3.94 -3.12 3.48
CA ARG A 34 -4.27 -1.75 3.88
C ARG A 34 -3.38 -0.70 3.21
N LEU A 35 -2.08 -0.96 3.10
CA LEU A 35 -1.13 -0.13 2.36
C LEU A 35 -1.58 0.16 0.93
N ILE A 36 -2.06 -0.86 0.21
CA ILE A 36 -2.55 -0.73 -1.16
C ILE A 36 -3.84 0.10 -1.18
N GLN A 37 -4.78 -0.19 -0.29
CA GLN A 37 -6.05 0.53 -0.19
C GLN A 37 -5.84 2.02 0.12
N ASP A 38 -4.95 2.35 1.06
CA ASP A 38 -4.65 3.74 1.42
C ASP A 38 -3.99 4.49 0.25
N TYR A 39 -3.13 3.81 -0.52
CA TYR A 39 -2.51 4.40 -1.71
C TYR A 39 -3.53 4.70 -2.82
N ILE A 40 -4.42 3.74 -3.13
CA ILE A 40 -5.43 3.91 -4.19
C ILE A 40 -6.49 4.94 -3.79
N SER A 41 -7.01 4.86 -2.56
CA SER A 41 -8.04 5.80 -2.08
C SER A 41 -7.55 7.23 -1.89
N GLY A 42 -6.23 7.43 -1.75
CA GLY A 42 -5.60 8.75 -1.70
C GLY A 42 -5.34 9.39 -3.06
N MET A 43 -5.66 8.72 -4.17
CA MET A 43 -5.48 9.26 -5.52
C MET A 43 -6.62 10.23 -5.89
N THR A 44 -6.29 11.25 -6.67
CA THR A 44 -7.31 11.99 -7.43
C THR A 44 -7.71 11.19 -8.67
N ASP A 45 -8.89 11.43 -9.22
CA ASP A 45 -9.40 10.74 -10.41
C ASP A 45 -8.41 10.80 -11.58
N LEU A 46 -7.85 11.99 -11.86
CA LEU A 46 -6.86 12.18 -12.93
C LEU A 46 -5.58 11.39 -12.67
N TYR A 47 -5.08 11.42 -11.43
CA TYR A 47 -3.86 10.70 -11.09
C TYR A 47 -4.04 9.18 -11.19
N ALA A 48 -5.18 8.65 -10.77
CA ALA A 48 -5.50 7.22 -10.89
C ALA A 48 -5.57 6.77 -12.36
N TRP A 49 -6.18 7.59 -13.22
CA TRP A 49 -6.24 7.34 -14.66
C TRP A 49 -4.85 7.36 -15.32
N ASP A 50 -4.04 8.38 -15.05
CA ASP A 50 -2.68 8.49 -15.60
C ASP A 50 -1.79 7.34 -15.14
N GLU A 51 -1.85 6.98 -13.84
CA GLU A 51 -1.06 5.88 -13.29
C GLU A 51 -1.47 4.53 -13.92
N TYR A 52 -2.76 4.30 -14.16
CA TYR A 52 -3.25 3.13 -14.90
C TYR A 52 -2.66 3.07 -16.31
N ARG A 53 -2.71 4.17 -17.06
CA ARG A 53 -2.18 4.19 -18.43
C ARG A 53 -0.67 3.98 -18.50
N ARG A 54 0.07 4.57 -17.56
CA ARG A 54 1.53 4.33 -17.38
C ARG A 54 1.84 2.87 -17.14
N LEU A 55 1.14 2.22 -16.21
CA LEU A 55 1.38 0.83 -15.85
C LEU A 55 1.00 -0.16 -16.96
N MET A 56 0.00 0.18 -17.76
CA MET A 56 -0.45 -0.65 -18.88
C MET A 56 0.31 -0.38 -20.18
N ALA A 57 1.30 0.53 -20.20
CA ALA A 57 2.05 0.94 -21.39
C ALA A 57 1.14 1.39 -22.57
N VAL A 58 0.01 2.02 -22.24
CA VAL A 58 -0.97 2.59 -23.18
C VAL A 58 -0.91 4.12 -23.23
N GLU A 59 0.04 4.72 -22.53
CA GLU A 59 0.53 6.06 -22.85
C GLU A 59 1.42 5.96 -24.09
N GLN A 60 0.94 6.48 -25.23
CA GLN A 60 1.76 6.85 -26.39
C GLN A 60 2.01 8.36 -26.32
#